data_AF-A0A9W4TPF0-F1
#
_entry.id   AF-A0A9W4TPF0-F1
#
_cell.length_a   1.000
_cell.length_b   1.000
_cell.length_c   1.000
_cell.angle_alpha   90.00
_cell.angle_beta   90.00
_cell.angle_gamma   90.00
#
_symmetry.space_group_name_H-M   'P 1'
#
loop_
_entity.id
_entity.type
_entity.pdbx_description
1 polymer ?
#
loop_
_entity_poly.entity_id
_entity_poly.type
_entity_poly.pdbx_seq_one_letter_code
_entity_poly.pdbx_strand_id
1 'polypeptide(L)'
;MKIAEYGKAAVDAEVMLLKKKSVRITKQVVLCLVGALFGLFTLISIHAVLAALCWNILQTGALGTALIILVFDIVCMLLLFLCAFKQRVSTEEIEAKIIRNYNLKELRNSLAITALIGTLSGPLGSYLRGFFWQFIKKIFKRN
;
A
#
# COMPACT_ATOMS: atom_id res chain seq x y z
N MET A 1 -15.72 25.61 -3.48
CA MET A 1 -15.58 25.21 -2.05
C MET A 1 -14.39 25.94 -1.47
N LYS A 2 -14.44 26.35 -0.21
CA LYS A 2 -13.31 27.03 0.44
C LYS A 2 -12.14 26.03 0.57
N ILE A 3 -10.90 26.49 0.45
CA ILE A 3 -9.69 25.64 0.54
C ILE A 3 -9.70 24.74 1.80
N ALA A 4 -10.27 25.25 2.90
CA ALA A 4 -10.48 24.51 4.14
C ALA A 4 -11.43 23.28 3.99
N GLU A 5 -12.45 23.36 3.14
CA GLU A 5 -13.39 22.25 2.88
C GLU A 5 -12.73 21.13 2.08
N TYR A 6 -11.90 21.47 1.09
CA TYR A 6 -11.10 20.47 0.36
C TYR A 6 -10.07 19.79 1.28
N GLY A 7 -9.48 20.55 2.20
CA GLY A 7 -8.54 20.02 3.19
C GLY A 7 -9.22 19.04 4.14
N LYS A 8 -10.36 19.44 4.70
CA LYS A 8 -11.18 18.57 5.56
C LYS A 8 -11.63 17.30 4.83
N ALA A 9 -12.16 17.42 3.62
CA ALA A 9 -12.59 16.29 2.81
C ALA A 9 -11.44 15.33 2.43
N ALA A 10 -10.22 15.85 2.21
CA ALA A 10 -9.05 15.02 1.95
C ALA A 10 -8.64 14.21 3.19
N VAL A 11 -8.63 14.83 4.37
CA VAL A 11 -8.29 14.16 5.65
C VAL A 11 -9.34 13.12 6.02
N ASP A 12 -10.63 13.43 5.90
CA ASP A 12 -11.72 12.50 6.19
C ASP A 12 -11.66 11.26 5.27
N ALA A 13 -11.34 11.46 3.99
CA ALA A 13 -11.14 10.36 3.04
C ALA A 13 -9.91 9.51 3.38
N GLU A 14 -8.82 10.12 3.88
CA GLU A 14 -7.63 9.40 4.33
C GLU A 14 -7.90 8.56 5.57
N VAL A 15 -8.62 9.10 6.56
CA VAL A 15 -9.04 8.35 7.76
C VAL A 15 -9.92 7.17 7.38
N MET A 16 -10.87 7.35 6.46
CA MET A 16 -11.69 6.23 5.96
C MET A 16 -10.84 5.15 5.27
N LEU A 17 -9.86 5.55 4.44
CA LEU A 17 -8.95 4.63 3.77
C LEU A 17 -8.14 3.83 4.82
N LEU A 18 -7.54 4.51 5.79
CA LEU A 18 -6.75 3.88 6.85
C LEU A 18 -7.58 2.91 7.70
N LYS A 19 -8.82 3.28 8.03
CA LYS A 19 -9.74 2.41 8.79
C LYS A 19 -10.12 1.16 8.02
N LYS A 20 -10.42 1.27 6.72
CA LYS A 20 -10.72 0.09 5.89
C LYS A 20 -9.49 -0.80 5.72
N LYS A 21 -8.32 -0.19 5.54
CA LYS A 21 -7.04 -0.89 5.42
C LYS A 21 -6.64 -1.62 6.69
N SER A 22 -6.82 -0.99 7.85
CA SER A 22 -6.51 -1.63 9.13
C SER A 22 -7.39 -2.86 9.34
N VAL A 23 -8.70 -2.78 9.11
CA VAL A 23 -9.62 -3.94 9.26
C VAL A 23 -9.22 -5.09 8.34
N ARG A 24 -8.84 -4.83 7.08
CA ARG A 24 -8.38 -5.90 6.17
C ARG A 24 -7.10 -6.55 6.67
N ILE A 25 -6.10 -5.73 7.04
CA ILE A 25 -4.81 -6.23 7.53
C ILE A 25 -5.01 -7.01 8.82
N THR A 26 -5.84 -6.54 9.75
CA THR A 26 -6.12 -7.27 10.99
C THR A 26 -6.78 -8.61 10.71
N LYS A 27 -7.81 -8.67 9.85
CA LYS A 27 -8.44 -9.94 9.47
C LYS A 27 -7.45 -10.89 8.80
N GLN A 28 -6.62 -10.37 7.90
CA GLN A 28 -5.53 -11.11 7.26
C GLN A 28 -4.56 -11.69 8.27
N VAL A 29 -4.05 -10.86 9.18
CA VAL A 29 -3.06 -11.26 10.18
C VAL A 29 -3.65 -12.31 11.11
N VAL A 30 -4.90 -12.15 11.54
CA VAL A 30 -5.59 -13.14 12.39
C VAL A 30 -5.76 -14.46 11.65
N LEU A 31 -6.29 -14.46 10.42
CA LEU A 31 -6.47 -15.68 9.64
C LEU A 31 -5.14 -16.35 9.30
N CYS A 32 -4.10 -15.55 9.03
CA CYS A 32 -2.76 -16.04 8.77
C CYS A 32 -2.14 -16.67 10.03
N LEU A 33 -2.32 -16.05 11.21
CA LEU A 33 -1.89 -16.60 12.49
C LEU A 33 -2.59 -17.93 12.80
N VAL A 34 -3.91 -17.98 12.65
CA VAL A 34 -4.70 -19.20 12.86
C VAL A 34 -4.26 -20.28 11.87
N GLY A 35 -4.14 -19.95 10.59
CA GLY A 35 -3.67 -20.87 9.56
C GLY A 35 -2.25 -21.36 9.79
N ALA A 36 -1.33 -20.50 10.25
CA ALA A 36 0.03 -20.86 10.61
C ALA A 36 0.08 -21.81 11.81
N LEU A 37 -0.75 -21.56 12.83
CA LEU A 37 -0.84 -22.42 14.02
C LEU A 37 -1.36 -23.82 13.65
N PHE A 38 -2.50 -23.91 12.96
CA PHE A 38 -3.05 -25.19 12.50
C PHE A 38 -2.12 -25.88 11.48
N GLY A 39 -1.47 -25.11 10.61
CA GLY A 39 -0.46 -25.59 9.67
C GLY A 39 0.73 -26.23 10.38
N LEU A 40 1.22 -25.60 11.45
CA LEU A 40 2.31 -26.13 12.27
C LEU A 40 1.94 -27.45 12.96
N PHE A 41 0.74 -27.53 13.55
CA PHE A 41 0.26 -28.80 14.14
C PHE A 41 0.09 -29.90 13.11
N THR A 42 -0.42 -29.56 11.93
CA THR A 42 -0.56 -30.49 10.79
C THR A 42 0.82 -30.96 10.32
N LEU A 43 1.79 -30.06 10.22
CA LEU A 43 3.17 -30.38 9.85
C LEU A 43 3.78 -31.39 10.82
N ILE A 44 3.69 -31.13 12.13
CA ILE A 44 4.20 -32.06 13.16
C ILE A 44 3.53 -33.43 13.05
N SER A 45 2.21 -33.46 12.82
CA SER A 45 1.46 -34.71 12.69
C SER A 45 1.87 -35.49 11.45
N ILE A 46 2.02 -34.81 10.30
CA ILE A 46 2.49 -35.44 9.06
C ILE A 46 3.93 -35.94 9.22
N HIS A 47 4.80 -35.15 9.87
CA HIS A 47 6.18 -35.52 10.16
C HIS A 47 6.24 -36.85 10.95
N ALA A 48 5.45 -36.97 12.02
CA ALA A 48 5.39 -38.20 12.82
C ALA A 48 4.88 -39.41 12.01
N VAL A 49 3.83 -39.21 11.20
CA VAL A 49 3.27 -40.26 10.34
C VAL A 49 4.27 -40.69 9.27
N LEU A 50 4.96 -39.73 8.64
CA LEU A 50 5.94 -39.99 7.59
C LEU A 50 7.17 -40.71 8.14
N ALA A 51 7.61 -40.35 9.35
CA ALA A 51 8.66 -41.06 10.06
C ALA A 51 8.27 -42.52 10.33
N ALA A 52 7.05 -42.74 10.84
CA ALA A 52 6.53 -44.08 11.08
C ALA A 52 6.40 -44.88 9.77
N LEU A 53 5.99 -44.24 8.67
CA LEU A 53 5.85 -44.88 7.37
C LEU A 53 7.22 -45.28 6.77
N CYS A 54 8.20 -44.39 6.84
CA CYS A 54 9.55 -44.66 6.35
C CYS A 54 10.21 -45.80 7.14
N TRP A 55 10.02 -45.81 8.46
CA TRP A 55 10.54 -46.86 9.32
C TRP A 55 9.88 -48.21 9.09
N ASN A 56 8.54 -48.24 8.99
CA ASN A 56 7.78 -49.50 8.92
C ASN A 56 7.64 -50.07 7.49
N ILE A 57 7.52 -49.22 6.47
CA ILE A 57 7.20 -49.64 5.10
C ILE A 57 8.43 -49.59 4.20
N LEU A 58 9.18 -48.48 4.20
CA LEU A 58 10.34 -48.33 3.31
C LEU A 58 11.61 -49.00 3.85
N GLN A 59 11.61 -49.45 5.11
CA GLN A 59 12.79 -50.00 5.82
C GLN A 59 14.02 -49.10 5.69
N THR A 60 13.81 -47.81 5.47
CA THR A 60 14.88 -46.83 5.35
C THR A 60 15.52 -46.66 6.72
N GLY A 61 16.84 -46.82 6.79
CA GLY A 61 17.59 -46.57 8.03
C GLY A 61 17.33 -45.17 8.59
N ALA A 62 17.69 -44.96 9.86
CA ALA A 62 17.39 -43.73 10.60
C ALA A 62 17.80 -42.44 9.85
N LEU A 63 18.94 -42.46 9.17
CA LEU A 63 19.46 -41.32 8.42
C LEU A 63 18.64 -41.01 7.15
N GLY A 64 18.22 -42.03 6.41
CA GLY A 64 17.39 -41.86 5.21
C GLY A 64 16.00 -41.32 5.55
N THR A 65 15.41 -41.84 6.62
CA THR A 65 14.13 -41.35 7.15
C THR A 65 14.22 -39.88 7.55
N ALA A 66 15.24 -39.49 8.32
CA ALA A 66 15.43 -38.10 8.74
C ALA A 66 15.62 -37.14 7.55
N LEU A 67 16.36 -37.56 6.51
CA LEU A 67 16.62 -36.72 5.34
C LEU A 67 15.37 -36.49 4.48
N ILE A 68 14.55 -37.53 4.28
CA ILE A 68 13.26 -37.41 3.55
C ILE A 68 12.33 -36.43 4.27
N ILE A 69 12.25 -36.56 5.59
CA ILE A 69 11.37 -35.70 6.38
C ILE A 69 11.87 -34.25 6.40
N LEU A 70 13.19 -34.03 6.52
CA LEU A 70 13.78 -32.69 6.45
C LEU A 70 13.43 -31.98 5.14
N VAL A 71 13.52 -32.70 4.01
CA VAL A 71 13.14 -32.15 2.69
C VAL A 71 11.65 -31.80 2.65
N PHE A 72 10.80 -32.68 3.17
CA PHE A 72 9.35 -32.44 3.24
C PHE A 72 9.01 -31.20 4.07
N ASP A 73 9.63 -31.04 5.24
CA ASP A 73 9.42 -29.89 6.13
C ASP A 73 9.81 -28.57 5.46
N ILE A 74 10.93 -28.54 4.72
CA ILE A 74 11.36 -27.35 3.96
C ILE A 74 10.33 -26.97 2.90
N VAL A 75 9.78 -27.95 2.17
CA VAL A 75 8.76 -27.71 1.14
C VAL A 75 7.48 -27.15 1.74
N CYS A 76 6.99 -27.74 2.84
CA CYS A 76 5.80 -27.26 3.52
C CYS A 76 6.00 -25.86 4.13
N MET A 77 7.17 -25.59 4.71
CA MET A 77 7.53 -24.26 5.23
C MET A 77 7.47 -23.20 4.13
N LEU A 78 8.04 -23.48 2.95
CA LEU A 78 7.98 -22.58 1.80
C LEU A 78 6.54 -22.35 1.31
N LEU A 79 5.72 -23.39 1.21
CA LEU A 79 4.32 -23.26 0.76
C LEU A 79 3.48 -22.43 1.73
N LEU A 80 3.62 -22.66 3.04
CA LEU A 80 2.92 -21.88 4.07
C LEU A 80 3.35 -20.40 4.03
N PHE A 81 4.65 -20.15 3.84
CA PHE A 81 5.17 -18.79 3.67
C PHE A 81 4.55 -18.11 2.44
N LEU A 82 4.53 -18.77 1.28
CA LEU A 82 3.94 -18.21 0.06
C LEU A 82 2.43 -17.93 0.18
N CYS A 83 1.69 -18.79 0.87
CA CYS A 83 0.27 -18.58 1.15
C CYS A 83 0.03 -17.33 2.02
N ALA A 84 0.91 -17.07 3.00
CA ALA A 84 0.82 -15.89 3.86
C ALA A 84 0.96 -14.56 3.09
N PHE A 85 1.74 -14.53 2.01
CA PHE A 85 2.02 -13.30 1.24
C PHE A 85 1.02 -12.99 0.12
N LYS A 86 0.13 -13.93 -0.24
CA LYS A 86 -0.86 -13.72 -1.30
C LYS A 86 -2.12 -13.05 -0.75
N GLN A 87 -2.11 -11.71 -0.60
CA GLN A 87 -3.37 -11.00 -0.40
C GLN A 87 -3.57 -9.81 -1.33
N ARG A 88 -4.77 -9.75 -1.92
CA ARG A 88 -5.17 -8.78 -2.93
C ARG A 88 -5.81 -7.54 -2.29
N VAL A 89 -5.61 -6.40 -2.95
CA VAL A 89 -6.22 -5.12 -2.60
C VAL A 89 -7.73 -5.16 -2.89
N SER A 90 -8.56 -4.69 -1.97
CA SER A 90 -10.02 -4.61 -2.14
C SER A 90 -10.39 -3.42 -3.03
N THR A 91 -11.46 -3.57 -3.81
CA THR A 91 -12.02 -2.50 -4.67
C THR A 91 -12.35 -1.24 -3.88
N GLU A 92 -12.89 -1.38 -2.67
CA GLU A 92 -13.19 -0.25 -1.79
C GLU A 92 -11.96 0.55 -1.33
N GLU A 93 -10.79 -0.08 -1.21
CA GLU A 93 -9.54 0.64 -0.90
C GLU A 93 -9.06 1.44 -2.11
N ILE A 94 -9.29 0.92 -3.32
CA ILE A 94 -8.91 1.58 -4.56
C ILE A 94 -9.78 2.84 -4.74
N GLU A 95 -11.09 2.75 -4.51
CA GLU A 95 -11.99 3.89 -4.56
C GLU A 95 -11.63 4.97 -3.53
N ALA A 96 -11.38 4.59 -2.27
CA ALA A 96 -10.95 5.54 -1.24
C ALA A 96 -9.62 6.22 -1.59
N LYS A 97 -8.69 5.48 -2.22
CA LYS A 97 -7.42 6.02 -2.73
C LYS A 97 -7.62 7.00 -3.88
N ILE A 98 -8.55 6.72 -4.78
CA ILE A 98 -8.91 7.61 -5.90
C ILE A 98 -9.50 8.92 -5.36
N ILE A 99 -10.46 8.84 -4.44
CA ILE A 99 -11.12 10.01 -3.82
C ILE A 99 -10.10 10.89 -3.09
N ARG A 100 -9.21 10.29 -2.28
CA ARG A 100 -8.13 11.02 -1.60
C ARG A 100 -7.23 11.74 -2.61
N ASN A 101 -6.79 11.04 -3.66
CA ASN A 101 -5.89 11.62 -4.66
C ASN A 101 -6.54 12.75 -5.45
N TYR A 102 -7.84 12.63 -5.76
CA TYR A 102 -8.62 13.69 -6.40
C TYR A 102 -8.70 14.94 -5.52
N ASN A 103 -9.08 14.79 -4.25
CA ASN A 103 -9.20 15.91 -3.31
C ASN A 103 -7.85 16.59 -3.02
N LEU A 104 -6.77 15.82 -2.89
CA LEU A 104 -5.42 16.38 -2.73
C LEU A 104 -4.95 17.15 -3.95
N LYS A 105 -5.29 16.67 -5.16
CA LYS A 105 -4.98 17.39 -6.40
C LYS A 105 -5.73 18.72 -6.46
N GLU A 106 -7.01 18.70 -6.11
CA GLU A 106 -7.85 19.90 -6.12
C GLU A 106 -7.42 20.93 -5.06
N LEU A 107 -6.99 20.45 -3.88
CA LEU A 107 -6.37 21.28 -2.85
C LEU A 107 -5.09 21.96 -3.34
N ARG A 108 -4.17 21.21 -3.97
CA ARG A 108 -2.92 21.76 -4.51
C ARG A 108 -3.20 22.78 -5.62
N ASN A 109 -4.15 22.51 -6.51
CA ASN A 109 -4.58 23.46 -7.52
C ASN A 109 -5.16 24.73 -6.91
N SER A 110 -6.03 24.60 -5.91
CA SER A 110 -6.63 25.74 -5.20
C SER A 110 -5.58 26.59 -4.48
N LEU A 111 -4.58 25.95 -3.85
CA LEU A 111 -3.45 26.64 -3.22
C LEU A 111 -2.55 27.33 -4.25
N ALA A 112 -2.27 26.68 -5.39
CA ALA A 112 -1.48 27.27 -6.47
C ALA A 112 -2.18 28.49 -7.06
N ILE A 113 -3.50 28.42 -7.31
CA ILE A 113 -4.31 29.54 -7.78
C ILE A 113 -4.31 30.66 -6.74
N THR A 114 -4.44 30.34 -5.45
CA THR A 114 -4.41 31.34 -4.38
C THR A 114 -3.05 32.02 -4.25
N ALA A 115 -1.96 31.26 -4.36
CA ALA A 115 -0.60 31.80 -4.37
C ALA A 115 -0.33 32.65 -5.62
N LEU A 116 -0.88 32.25 -6.78
CA LEU A 116 -0.76 33.00 -8.03
C LEU A 116 -1.55 34.32 -7.96
N ILE A 117 -2.77 34.29 -7.41
CA ILE A 117 -3.57 35.49 -7.15
C ILE A 117 -2.84 36.39 -6.15
N GLY A 118 -2.35 35.84 -5.03
CA GLY A 118 -1.63 36.60 -4.00
C GLY A 118 -0.32 37.23 -4.50
N THR A 119 0.40 36.56 -5.39
CA THR A 119 1.61 37.12 -6.03
C THR A 119 1.26 38.20 -7.06
N LEU A 120 0.17 38.04 -7.83
CA LEU A 120 -0.34 39.06 -8.76
C LEU A 120 -0.95 40.28 -8.06
N SER A 121 -1.58 40.11 -6.89
CA SER A 121 -2.23 41.17 -6.13
C SER A 121 -1.33 41.82 -5.07
N GLY A 122 -0.18 41.21 -4.74
CA GLY A 122 0.79 41.71 -3.77
C GLY A 122 1.87 42.65 -4.34
N PRO A 123 2.79 43.15 -3.50
CA PRO A 123 3.83 44.12 -3.89
C PRO A 123 4.78 43.64 -5.00
N LEU A 124 4.94 42.32 -5.15
CA LEU A 124 5.73 41.71 -6.23
C LEU A 124 5.00 41.72 -7.59
N GLY A 125 3.66 41.71 -7.57
CA GLY A 125 2.82 41.71 -8.76
C GLY A 125 2.80 43.06 -9.49
N SER A 126 3.02 44.17 -8.79
CA SER A 126 3.17 45.50 -9.40
C SER A 126 4.49 45.61 -10.17
N TYR A 127 5.59 45.05 -9.63
CA TYR A 127 6.89 44.96 -10.31
C TYR A 127 6.83 44.09 -11.57
N LEU A 128 6.20 42.92 -11.48
CA LEU A 128 6.03 42.02 -12.64
C LEU A 128 5.14 42.64 -13.73
N ARG A 129 4.07 43.36 -13.36
CA ARG A 129 3.25 44.13 -14.32
C ARG A 129 4.05 45.22 -15.01
N GLY A 130 4.89 45.95 -14.28
CA GLY A 130 5.78 46.97 -14.85
C GLY A 130 6.77 46.37 -15.85
N PHE A 131 7.36 45.21 -15.54
CA PHE A 131 8.28 44.50 -16.43
C PHE A 131 7.59 44.00 -17.70
N PHE A 132 6.41 43.37 -17.57
CA PHE A 132 5.61 42.94 -18.72
C PHE A 132 5.17 44.10 -19.60
N TRP A 133 4.74 45.22 -19.00
CA TRP A 133 4.33 46.42 -19.74
C TRP A 133 5.49 47.02 -20.52
N GLN A 134 6.69 47.07 -19.94
CA GLN A 134 7.90 47.50 -20.65
C GLN A 134 8.29 46.55 -21.77
N PHE A 135 8.14 45.23 -21.58
CA PHE A 135 8.44 44.24 -22.60
C PHE A 135 7.49 44.35 -23.80
N ILE A 136 6.19 44.52 -23.55
CA ILE A 136 5.17 44.77 -24.58
C ILE A 136 5.46 46.08 -25.32
N LYS A 137 5.75 47.17 -24.58
CA LYS A 137 6.13 48.46 -25.19
C LYS A 137 7.36 48.32 -26.09
N LYS A 138 8.34 47.51 -25.69
CA LYS A 138 9.60 47.31 -26.42
C LYS A 138 9.40 46.49 -27.70
N ILE A 139 8.47 45.54 -27.70
CA ILE A 139 8.08 44.78 -28.90
C ILE A 139 7.29 45.67 -29.86
N PHE A 140 6.34 46.45 -29.35
CA PHE A 140 5.47 47.28 -30.19
C PHE A 140 6.16 48.53 -30.77
N LYS A 141 7.23 49.01 -30.13
CA LYS A 141 8.03 50.17 -30.60
C LYS A 141 9.16 49.78 -31.58
N ARG A 142 9.27 48.49 -31.91
CA ARG A 142 10.30 47.94 -32.82
C ARG A 142 9.74 47.57 -34.21
N ASN A 143 8.43 47.75 -34.41
CA ASN A 143 7.83 47.96 -35.74
C ASN A 143 7.67 49.46 -35.99
#